data_AF-A0A382KJA3-F1
#
_entry.id   AF-A0A382KJA3-F1
#
_cell.length_a   1.000
_cell.length_b   1.000
_cell.length_c   1.000
_cell.angle_alpha   90.00
_cell.angle_beta   90.00
_cell.angle_gamma   90.00
#
_symmetry.space_group_name_H-M   'P 1'
#
loop_
_entity.id
_entity.type
_entity.pdbx_description
1 polymer ?
#
loop_
_entity_poly.entity_id
_entity_poly.type
_entity_poly.pdbx_seq_one_letter_code
_entity_poly.pdbx_strand_id
1 'polypeptide(L)'
;MRDYGKVYTRFWLKQNVLSWSDSAKLLGLYLLTCPHCNLLGCFRLPIGYVASDLNWDEQQVAKALSELEQDQFLIRCEESGWTLIRSFLKHNPIENPNQGKAAFRLLKDVPADFVGMASLLKSLAAFQARLPE
;
A
#
# COMPACT_ATOMS: atom_id res chain seq x y z
N MET A 1 -11.05 -3.46 12.23
CA MET A 1 -10.33 -2.24 11.80
C MET A 1 -8.97 -2.25 12.50
N ARG A 2 -7.90 -1.82 11.83
CA ARG A 2 -6.56 -1.76 12.44
C ARG A 2 -6.46 -0.45 13.25
N ASP A 3 -6.02 -0.52 14.51
CA ASP A 3 -5.98 0.68 15.38
C ASP A 3 -4.79 1.61 15.10
N TYR A 4 -3.70 1.08 14.52
CA TYR A 4 -2.50 1.85 14.20
C TYR A 4 -1.73 1.26 13.01
N GLY A 5 -1.13 2.09 12.15
CA GLY A 5 -0.16 1.66 11.14
C GLY A 5 1.28 1.72 11.64
N LYS A 6 2.13 0.77 11.22
CA LYS A 6 3.55 0.75 11.60
C LYS A 6 4.37 1.52 10.56
N VAL A 7 5.02 2.60 10.98
CA VAL A 7 5.99 3.35 10.17
C VAL A 7 7.32 3.35 10.91
N TYR A 8 8.35 2.74 10.33
CA TYR A 8 9.69 2.78 10.92
C TYR A 8 10.27 4.18 10.81
N THR A 9 10.97 4.65 11.85
CA THR A 9 11.65 5.96 11.86
C THR A 9 12.60 6.15 10.67
N ARG A 10 13.23 5.07 10.20
CA ARG A 10 14.08 5.05 9.00
C ARG A 10 13.37 5.50 7.71
N PHE A 11 12.03 5.56 7.71
CA PHE A 11 11.24 6.13 6.61
C PHE A 11 11.76 7.52 6.24
N TRP A 12 11.99 8.37 7.23
CA TRP A 12 12.50 9.74 7.06
C TRP A 12 13.95 9.83 6.59
N LEU A 13 14.70 8.73 6.71
CA LEU A 13 16.11 8.67 6.32
C LEU A 13 16.31 8.15 4.90
N LYS A 14 15.24 7.68 4.23
CA LYS A 14 15.37 7.17 2.88
C LYS A 14 15.57 8.30 1.89
N GLN A 15 16.54 8.15 1.00
CA GLN A 15 16.89 9.17 0.00
C GLN A 15 15.71 9.59 -0.86
N ASN A 16 14.87 8.63 -1.25
CA ASN A 16 13.67 8.89 -2.04
C ASN A 16 12.64 9.74 -1.27
N VAL A 17 12.39 9.39 -0.01
CA VAL A 17 11.47 10.15 0.87
C VAL A 17 11.97 11.57 1.12
N LEU A 18 13.29 11.77 1.21
CA LEU A 18 13.86 13.11 1.36
C LEU A 18 13.55 14.01 0.14
N SER A 19 13.57 13.45 -1.07
CA SER A 19 13.25 14.19 -2.31
C SER A 19 11.77 14.42 -2.56
N TRP A 20 10.88 13.74 -1.84
CA TRP A 20 9.44 13.91 -2.02
C TRP A 20 8.94 15.30 -1.61
N SER A 21 7.91 15.78 -2.29
CA SER A 21 7.10 16.90 -1.86
C SER A 21 6.42 16.61 -0.52
N ASP A 22 6.02 17.65 0.20
CA ASP A 22 5.34 17.49 1.49
C ASP A 22 4.00 16.77 1.34
N SER A 23 3.31 16.97 0.21
CA SER A 23 2.09 16.22 -0.12
C SER A 23 2.39 14.74 -0.36
N ALA A 24 3.43 14.40 -1.13
CA ALA A 24 3.80 12.99 -1.32
C ALA A 24 4.26 12.32 -0.01
N LYS A 25 4.98 13.03 0.88
CA LYS A 25 5.31 12.54 2.23
C LYS A 25 4.06 12.27 3.05
N LEU A 26 3.12 13.22 3.12
CA LEU A 26 1.88 13.05 3.88
C LEU A 26 1.04 11.90 3.33
N LEU A 27 0.89 11.82 2.00
CA LEU A 27 0.14 10.75 1.36
C LEU A 27 0.82 9.39 1.57
N GLY A 28 2.14 9.31 1.46
CA GLY A 28 2.89 8.08 1.72
C GLY A 28 2.69 7.57 3.14
N LEU A 29 2.69 8.47 4.13
CA LEU A 29 2.34 8.14 5.51
C LEU A 29 0.89 7.69 5.65
N TYR A 30 -0.06 8.44 5.07
CA TYR A 30 -1.47 8.10 5.08
C TYR A 30 -1.71 6.71 4.49
N LEU A 31 -1.12 6.36 3.34
CA LEU A 31 -1.28 5.02 2.74
C LEU A 31 -0.79 3.90 3.68
N LEU A 32 0.24 4.15 4.49
CA LEU A 32 0.76 3.18 5.46
C LEU A 32 -0.12 3.05 6.72
N THR A 33 -0.95 4.04 7.02
CA THR A 33 -1.68 4.14 8.30
C THR A 33 -3.20 4.30 8.16
N CYS A 34 -3.74 4.47 6.96
CA CYS A 34 -5.15 4.74 6.70
C CYS A 34 -6.06 3.54 7.07
N PRO A 35 -7.36 3.79 7.30
CA PRO A 35 -8.35 2.75 7.57
C PRO A 35 -8.42 1.62 6.54
N HIS A 36 -8.08 1.92 5.28
CA HIS A 36 -8.11 0.96 4.17
C HIS A 36 -6.89 0.03 4.13
N CYS A 37 -5.80 0.41 4.79
CA CYS A 37 -4.56 -0.37 4.78
C CYS A 37 -4.75 -1.69 5.53
N ASN A 38 -4.48 -2.79 4.83
CA ASN A 38 -4.69 -4.15 5.32
C ASN A 38 -3.36 -4.93 5.46
N LEU A 39 -3.45 -6.21 5.81
CA LEU A 39 -2.28 -7.07 6.01
C LEU A 39 -1.41 -7.24 4.76
N LEU A 40 -1.97 -7.11 3.56
CA LEU A 40 -1.23 -7.24 2.31
C LEU A 40 -0.50 -5.95 1.91
N GLY A 41 -0.96 -4.80 2.41
CA GLY A 41 -0.60 -3.51 1.81
C GLY A 41 -1.11 -3.37 0.37
N CYS A 42 -2.13 -4.15 0.00
CA CYS A 42 -2.83 -4.09 -1.27
C CYS A 42 -4.33 -4.00 -1.03
N PHE A 43 -4.94 -2.90 -1.46
CA PHE A 43 -6.32 -2.58 -1.12
C PHE A 43 -6.90 -1.59 -2.14
N ARG A 44 -8.23 -1.53 -2.20
CA ARG A 44 -8.94 -0.56 -3.01
C ARG A 44 -9.07 0.76 -2.25
N LEU A 45 -8.54 1.83 -2.84
CA LEU A 45 -8.61 3.19 -2.31
C LEU A 45 -8.89 4.19 -3.46
N PRO A 46 -10.17 4.50 -3.71
CA PRO A 46 -10.55 5.58 -4.62
C PRO A 46 -10.04 6.93 -4.13
N ILE A 47 -9.74 7.80 -5.09
CA ILE A 47 -9.23 9.15 -4.86
C ILE A 47 -10.12 9.99 -3.94
N GLY A 48 -11.45 9.89 -4.08
CA GLY A 48 -12.39 10.63 -3.25
C GLY A 48 -12.28 10.36 -1.75
N TYR A 49 -11.87 9.16 -1.34
CA TYR A 49 -11.61 8.86 0.08
C TYR A 49 -10.39 9.62 0.58
N VAL A 50 -9.31 9.62 -0.20
CA VAL A 50 -8.08 10.36 0.14
C VAL A 50 -8.34 11.86 0.18
N ALA A 51 -9.08 12.37 -0.81
CA ALA A 51 -9.48 13.76 -0.90
C ALA A 51 -10.27 14.20 0.35
N SER A 52 -11.27 13.39 0.74
CA SER A 52 -12.06 13.63 1.96
C SER A 52 -11.21 13.57 3.22
N ASP A 53 -10.37 12.54 3.38
CA ASP A 53 -9.61 12.32 4.62
C ASP A 53 -8.49 13.35 4.83
N LEU A 54 -7.84 13.78 3.75
CA LEU A 54 -6.75 14.76 3.80
C LEU A 54 -7.22 16.21 3.58
N ASN A 55 -8.52 16.40 3.31
CA ASN A 55 -9.11 17.68 2.92
C ASN A 55 -8.39 18.31 1.71
N TRP A 56 -8.17 17.50 0.69
CA TRP A 56 -7.51 17.89 -0.57
C TRP A 56 -8.52 17.85 -1.71
N ASP A 57 -8.25 18.62 -2.76
CA ASP A 57 -8.92 18.37 -4.04
C ASP A 57 -8.33 17.13 -4.74
N GLU A 58 -9.09 16.57 -5.69
CA GLU A 58 -8.64 15.38 -6.42
C GLU A 58 -7.39 15.64 -7.25
N GLN A 59 -7.15 16.86 -7.75
CA GLN A 59 -5.96 17.14 -8.54
C GLN A 59 -4.69 17.04 -7.69
N GLN A 60 -4.74 17.52 -6.44
CA GLN A 60 -3.65 17.41 -5.48
C GLN A 60 -3.40 15.95 -5.11
N VAL A 61 -4.45 15.15 -4.89
CA VAL A 61 -4.30 13.71 -4.63
C VAL A 61 -3.67 13.01 -5.83
N ALA A 62 -4.15 13.28 -7.05
CA ALA A 62 -3.62 12.66 -8.26
C ALA A 62 -2.14 12.99 -8.47
N LYS A 63 -1.73 14.25 -8.21
CA LYS A 63 -0.34 14.68 -8.30
C LYS A 63 0.56 13.95 -7.30
N ALA A 64 0.14 13.85 -6.04
CA ALA A 64 0.88 13.09 -5.03
C ALA A 64 0.89 11.57 -5.35
N LEU A 65 -0.24 11.06 -5.86
CA LEU A 65 -0.41 9.82 -6.64
C LEU A 65 0.78 9.49 -7.53
N SER A 66 0.88 10.31 -8.57
CA SER A 66 1.85 10.20 -9.64
C SER A 66 3.29 10.29 -9.12
N GLU A 67 3.57 11.16 -8.15
CA GLU A 67 4.91 11.30 -7.58
C GLU A 67 5.35 10.01 -6.87
N LEU A 68 4.48 9.42 -6.04
CA LEU A 68 4.75 8.16 -5.35
C LEU A 68 4.88 6.97 -6.32
N GLU A 69 4.14 6.99 -7.43
CA GLU A 69 4.26 5.95 -8.47
C GLU A 69 5.56 6.08 -9.27
N GLN A 70 5.96 7.30 -9.66
CA GLN A 70 7.24 7.58 -10.33
C GLN A 70 8.42 7.10 -9.49
N ASP A 71 8.38 7.32 -8.17
CA ASP A 71 9.38 6.84 -7.22
C ASP A 71 9.27 5.33 -6.89
N GLN A 72 8.36 4.60 -7.54
CA GLN A 72 8.13 3.17 -7.33
C GLN A 72 7.73 2.82 -5.88
N PHE A 73 7.17 3.75 -5.11
CA PHE A 73 6.66 3.47 -3.76
C PHE A 73 5.41 2.59 -3.83
N LEU A 74 4.55 2.85 -4.82
CA LEU A 74 3.30 2.13 -5.05
C LEU A 74 3.16 1.64 -6.50
N ILE A 75 2.13 0.81 -6.72
CA ILE A 75 1.54 0.50 -8.02
C ILE A 75 0.05 0.76 -7.89
N ARG A 76 -0.54 1.51 -8.81
CA ARG A 76 -1.97 1.81 -8.75
C ARG A 76 -2.66 1.62 -10.09
N CYS A 77 -3.92 1.18 -10.05
CA CYS A 77 -4.83 1.29 -11.17
C CYS A 77 -5.70 2.53 -10.96
N GLU A 78 -5.59 3.51 -11.86
CA GLU A 78 -6.31 4.78 -11.76
C GLU A 78 -7.82 4.59 -11.67
N GLU A 79 -8.37 3.82 -12.61
CA GLU A 79 -9.78 3.54 -12.81
C GLU A 79 -10.42 2.77 -11.65
N SER A 80 -9.81 1.65 -11.24
CA SER A 80 -10.40 0.78 -10.21
C SER A 80 -10.08 1.23 -8.78
N GLY A 81 -9.01 2.02 -8.61
CA GLY A 81 -8.51 2.49 -7.33
C GLY A 81 -7.70 1.45 -6.53
N TRP A 82 -7.44 0.28 -7.10
CA TRP A 82 -6.57 -0.71 -6.47
C TRP A 82 -5.14 -0.19 -6.37
N THR A 83 -4.59 -0.24 -5.17
CA THR A 83 -3.26 0.28 -4.82
C THR A 83 -2.47 -0.80 -4.11
N LEU A 84 -1.22 -1.00 -4.50
CA LEU A 84 -0.24 -1.86 -3.84
C LEU A 84 0.95 -1.03 -3.37
N ILE A 85 1.30 -1.12 -2.09
CA ILE A 85 2.52 -0.54 -1.53
C ILE A 85 3.65 -1.57 -1.67
N ARG A 86 4.61 -1.32 -2.58
CA ARG A 86 5.54 -2.36 -3.08
C ARG A 86 6.41 -3.02 -2.01
N SER A 87 6.82 -2.25 -0.99
CA SER A 87 7.70 -2.74 0.08
C SER A 87 6.94 -3.05 1.37
N PHE A 88 5.60 -3.08 1.36
CA PHE A 88 4.81 -3.18 2.58
C PHE A 88 5.14 -4.44 3.40
N LEU A 89 5.11 -5.62 2.76
CA LEU A 89 5.39 -6.90 3.43
C LEU A 89 6.84 -7.07 3.89
N LYS A 90 7.79 -6.26 3.38
CA LYS A 90 9.16 -6.23 3.92
C LYS A 90 9.22 -5.58 5.30
N HIS A 91 8.33 -4.61 5.56
CA HIS A 91 8.26 -3.87 6.84
C HIS A 91 7.17 -4.43 7.76
N ASN A 92 6.15 -5.08 7.20
CA ASN A 92 5.06 -5.74 7.90
C ASN A 92 4.99 -7.21 7.45
N PRO A 93 5.97 -8.04 7.85
CA PRO A 93 6.03 -9.43 7.42
C PRO A 93 4.83 -10.22 7.95
N ILE A 94 4.43 -11.26 7.23
CA ILE A 94 3.46 -12.26 7.73
C ILE A 94 4.17 -13.10 8.78
N GLU A 95 3.82 -12.96 10.04
CA GLU A 95 4.56 -13.53 11.17
C GLU A 95 4.15 -14.97 11.51
N ASN A 96 2.90 -15.35 11.23
CA ASN A 96 2.35 -16.65 11.63
C ASN A 96 1.31 -17.20 10.63
N PRO A 97 0.95 -18.49 10.71
CA PRO A 97 -0.01 -19.11 9.78
C PRO A 97 -1.42 -18.50 9.80
N ASN A 98 -1.86 -17.91 10.92
CA ASN A 98 -3.16 -17.24 10.99
C ASN A 98 -3.17 -15.95 10.16
N GLN A 99 -2.08 -15.18 10.22
CA GLN A 99 -1.87 -14.05 9.32
C GLN A 99 -1.78 -14.53 7.86
N GLY A 100 -1.11 -15.65 7.58
CA GLY A 100 -1.07 -16.22 6.23
C GLY A 100 -2.45 -16.57 5.67
N LYS A 101 -3.31 -17.20 6.48
CA LYS A 101 -4.73 -17.45 6.11
C LYS A 101 -5.50 -16.15 5.83
N ALA A 102 -5.29 -15.12 6.65
CA ALA A 102 -5.93 -13.82 6.44
C ALA A 102 -5.42 -13.11 5.16
N ALA A 103 -4.11 -13.15 4.92
CA ALA A 103 -3.48 -12.63 3.71
C ALA A 103 -4.01 -13.33 2.45
N PHE A 104 -4.16 -14.66 2.48
CA PHE A 104 -4.72 -15.42 1.37
C PHE A 104 -6.18 -15.07 1.08
N ARG A 105 -6.99 -14.80 2.11
CA ARG A 105 -8.37 -14.31 1.92
C ARG A 105 -8.39 -12.94 1.22
N LEU A 106 -7.58 -12.00 1.71
CA LEU A 106 -7.47 -10.67 1.11
C LEU A 106 -6.97 -10.71 -0.33
N LEU A 107 -6.09 -11.67 -0.67
CA LEU A 107 -5.57 -11.84 -2.03
C LEU A 107 -6.70 -12.18 -3.01
N LYS A 108 -7.70 -12.96 -2.59
CA LYS A 108 -8.86 -13.33 -3.42
C LYS A 108 -9.76 -12.14 -3.74
N ASP A 109 -9.73 -11.09 -2.93
CA ASP A 109 -10.50 -9.87 -3.16
C ASP A 109 -9.81 -8.97 -4.20
N VAL A 110 -8.52 -9.17 -4.47
CA VAL A 110 -7.77 -8.40 -5.47
C VAL A 110 -8.15 -8.88 -6.88
N PRO A 111 -8.55 -7.99 -7.79
CA PRO A 111 -8.85 -8.35 -9.18
C PRO A 111 -7.68 -9.04 -9.87
N ALA A 112 -7.96 -10.10 -10.61
CA ALA A 112 -6.94 -10.91 -11.30
C ALA A 112 -6.16 -10.10 -12.35
N ASP A 113 -6.79 -9.10 -12.95
CA ASP A 113 -6.24 -8.18 -13.95
C ASP A 113 -5.58 -6.94 -13.33
N PHE A 114 -5.50 -6.84 -12.01
CA PHE A 114 -4.81 -5.73 -11.36
C PHE A 114 -3.34 -5.69 -11.78
N VAL A 115 -2.91 -4.55 -12.32
CA VAL A 115 -1.53 -4.31 -12.80
C VAL A 115 -0.44 -4.65 -11.77
N GLY A 116 -0.73 -4.50 -10.47
CA GLY A 116 0.19 -4.86 -9.39
C GLY A 116 0.20 -6.34 -8.99
N MET A 117 -0.65 -7.19 -9.56
CA MET A 117 -0.84 -8.58 -9.14
C MET A 117 0.47 -9.38 -9.16
N ALA A 118 1.25 -9.30 -10.24
CA ALA A 118 2.55 -10.00 -10.33
C ALA A 118 3.53 -9.56 -9.23
N SER A 119 3.56 -8.26 -8.90
CA SER A 119 4.42 -7.73 -7.82
C SER A 119 3.92 -8.15 -6.43
N LEU A 120 2.60 -8.26 -6.24
CA LEU A 120 1.99 -8.75 -5.01
C LEU A 120 2.33 -10.23 -4.79
N LEU A 121 2.15 -11.08 -5.80
CA LEU A 121 2.49 -12.50 -5.75
C LEU A 121 3.98 -12.71 -5.47
N LYS A 122 4.86 -11.93 -6.11
CA LYS A 122 6.31 -11.96 -5.83
C LYS A 122 6.63 -11.63 -4.38
N SER A 123 5.91 -10.66 -3.79
CA SER A 123 6.10 -10.28 -2.38
C SER A 123 5.59 -11.36 -1.43
N LEU A 124 4.49 -12.02 -1.76
CA LEU A 124 3.92 -13.12 -0.98
C LEU A 124 4.73 -14.41 -1.06
N ALA A 125 5.41 -14.68 -2.17
CA ALA A 125 6.26 -15.86 -2.34
C ALA A 125 7.35 -15.97 -1.26
N ALA A 126 7.85 -14.85 -0.74
CA ALA A 126 8.82 -14.83 0.38
C ALA A 126 8.25 -15.42 1.69
N PHE A 127 6.93 -15.61 1.78
CA PHE A 127 6.21 -16.13 2.94
C PHE A 127 5.48 -17.45 2.64
N GLN A 128 5.83 -18.15 1.56
CA GLN A 128 5.14 -19.38 1.12
C GLN A 128 4.95 -20.41 2.24
N ALA A 129 5.96 -20.62 3.10
CA ALA A 129 5.88 -21.54 4.25
C ALA A 129 4.82 -21.17 5.31
N ARG A 130 4.25 -19.96 5.24
CA ARG A 130 3.23 -19.45 6.16
C ARG A 130 1.88 -19.29 5.47
N LEU A 131 1.80 -19.45 4.15
CA LEU A 131 0.57 -19.38 3.39
C LEU A 131 -0.15 -20.74 3.42
N PRO A 132 -1.48 -20.78 3.27
CA PRO A 132 -2.20 -22.02 3.04
C PRO A 132 -1.70 -22.71 1.77
N GLU A 133 -1.75 -24.05 1.76
CA GLU A 133 -1.58 -24.85 0.54
C GLU A 133 -2.67 -24.56 -0.50
#